data_AF-A0A9P8XST4-F1
#
_entry.id   AF-A0A9P8XST4-F1
#
_cell.length_a   1.000
_cell.length_b   1.000
_cell.length_c   1.000
_cell.angle_alpha   90.00
_cell.angle_beta   90.00
_cell.angle_gamma   90.00
#
_symmetry.space_group_name_H-M   'P 1'
#
loop_
_entity.id
_entity.type
_entity.pdbx_description
1 polymer ?
#
loop_
_entity_poly.entity_id
_entity_poly.type
_entity_poly.pdbx_seq_one_letter_code
_entity_poly.pdbx_strand_id
1 'polypeptide(L)'
;SLWSTSQHLNSRIHRGTNIACPFCDRSYATATGLIHHIETGSCPQAPNLNRDQIYRIIRSKDSHGVMTKNLLDWHGSDSYEATGRAWNGYAYECYLCHRSFTTLKGLNQHLGSPVHQQSFYHCPKRDYRQDFKNLAGLINHLESEKCGFMRFNDVQNRAQDMMRNGRLLT
;
A
#
# COMPACT_ATOMS: atom_id res chain seq x y z
N SER A 1 -8.71 -23.54 -5.10
CA SER A 1 -8.63 -22.31 -5.90
C SER A 1 -7.15 -21.98 -6.13
N LEU A 2 -6.69 -21.98 -7.39
CA LEU A 2 -5.27 -21.83 -7.78
C LEU A 2 -4.58 -20.56 -7.24
N TRP A 3 -5.38 -19.57 -6.80
CA TRP A 3 -4.92 -18.29 -6.27
C TRP A 3 -4.35 -18.37 -4.85
N SER A 4 -4.89 -19.22 -3.96
CA SER A 4 -4.33 -19.36 -2.60
C SER A 4 -2.97 -20.06 -2.63
N THR A 5 -2.76 -20.95 -3.59
CA THR A 5 -1.51 -21.70 -3.77
C THR A 5 -0.36 -20.81 -4.22
N SER A 6 -0.60 -19.88 -5.17
CA SER A 6 0.43 -18.93 -5.61
C SER A 6 0.81 -17.92 -4.52
N GLN A 7 -0.16 -17.35 -3.78
CA GLN A 7 0.16 -16.51 -2.62
C GLN A 7 0.85 -17.27 -1.50
N HIS A 8 0.51 -18.54 -1.29
CA HIS A 8 1.20 -19.42 -0.35
C HIS A 8 2.66 -19.68 -0.76
N LEU A 9 2.93 -19.94 -2.03
CA LEU A 9 4.30 -20.11 -2.56
C LEU A 9 5.13 -18.81 -2.48
N ASN A 10 4.47 -17.66 -2.49
CA ASN A 10 5.12 -16.35 -2.28
C ASN A 10 5.25 -15.97 -0.80
N SER A 11 4.88 -16.87 0.12
CA SER A 11 5.00 -16.62 1.56
C SER A 11 6.43 -16.81 2.07
N ARG A 12 6.66 -16.32 3.28
CA ARG A 12 7.93 -16.50 4.03
C ARG A 12 8.39 -17.96 4.10
N ILE A 13 7.46 -18.92 4.09
CA ILE A 13 7.75 -20.36 4.27
C ILE A 13 8.54 -20.92 3.08
N HIS A 14 8.29 -20.44 1.87
CA HIS A 14 8.92 -20.96 0.66
C HIS A 14 10.04 -20.07 0.11
N ARG A 15 10.00 -18.75 0.34
CA ARG A 15 10.97 -17.80 -0.24
C ARG A 15 11.97 -17.18 0.75
N GLY A 16 11.73 -17.28 2.06
CA GLY A 16 12.48 -16.52 3.05
C GLY A 16 12.19 -15.00 3.01
N THR A 17 12.93 -14.21 3.80
CA THR A 17 12.80 -12.74 3.83
C THR A 17 13.99 -12.08 3.17
N ASN A 18 13.85 -11.72 1.89
CA ASN A 18 14.98 -11.25 1.08
C ASN A 18 15.00 -9.72 0.87
N ILE A 19 13.99 -9.00 1.33
CA ILE A 19 13.93 -7.54 1.18
C ILE A 19 14.03 -6.88 2.55
N ALA A 20 15.22 -6.33 2.85
CA ALA A 20 15.47 -5.58 4.07
C ALA A 20 14.85 -4.18 3.99
N CYS A 21 14.29 -3.72 5.11
CA CYS A 21 13.93 -2.32 5.26
C CYS A 21 15.21 -1.47 5.33
N PRO A 22 15.33 -0.38 4.57
CA PRO A 22 16.55 0.45 4.60
C PRO A 22 16.66 1.31 5.88
N PHE A 23 15.61 1.34 6.72
CA PHE A 23 15.55 2.18 7.92
C PHE A 23 15.62 1.39 9.23
N CYS A 24 15.21 0.13 9.23
CA CYS A 24 15.14 -0.70 10.44
C CYS A 24 15.56 -2.15 10.15
N ASP A 25 15.82 -2.92 11.20
CA ASP A 25 16.34 -4.30 11.09
C ASP A 25 15.31 -5.35 10.62
N ARG A 26 14.16 -4.92 10.08
CA ARG A 26 13.10 -5.83 9.62
C ARG A 26 13.28 -6.22 8.16
N SER A 27 13.00 -7.48 7.87
CA SER A 27 13.01 -8.03 6.51
C SER A 27 11.67 -8.65 6.13
N TYR A 28 11.34 -8.52 4.84
CA TYR A 28 10.06 -8.88 4.25
C TYR A 28 10.26 -9.90 3.12
N ALA A 29 9.27 -10.76 2.93
CA ALA A 29 9.27 -11.74 1.84
C ALA A 29 8.83 -11.13 0.50
N THR A 30 8.11 -10.01 0.53
CA THR A 30 7.57 -9.34 -0.66
C THR A 30 7.80 -7.84 -0.61
N ALA A 31 7.91 -7.22 -1.78
CA ALA A 31 7.97 -5.77 -1.94
C ALA A 31 6.70 -5.11 -1.37
N THR A 32 5.54 -5.71 -1.59
CA THR A 32 4.28 -5.30 -0.94
C THR A 32 4.41 -5.21 0.57
N GLY A 33 4.99 -6.23 1.22
CA GLY A 33 5.13 -6.26 2.67
C GLY A 33 6.04 -5.16 3.19
N LEU A 34 7.17 -4.91 2.53
CA LEU A 34 8.07 -3.81 2.89
C LEU A 34 7.40 -2.45 2.69
N ILE A 35 6.79 -2.22 1.52
CA ILE A 35 6.16 -0.94 1.21
C ILE A 35 5.00 -0.69 2.16
N HIS A 36 4.17 -1.70 2.45
CA HIS A 36 3.10 -1.59 3.43
C HIS A 36 3.63 -1.18 4.81
N HIS A 37 4.72 -1.80 5.29
CA HIS A 37 5.34 -1.44 6.57
C HIS A 37 5.75 0.03 6.67
N ILE A 38 6.33 0.58 5.60
CA ILE A 38 6.75 1.98 5.55
C ILE A 38 5.50 2.87 5.40
N GLU A 39 4.61 2.54 4.48
CA GLU A 39 3.46 3.35 4.09
C GLU A 39 2.41 3.52 5.20
N THR A 40 2.30 2.54 6.11
CA THR A 40 1.44 2.62 7.30
C THR A 40 2.12 3.26 8.51
N GLY A 41 3.33 3.81 8.36
CA GLY A 41 4.08 4.40 9.48
C GLY A 41 4.50 3.37 10.54
N SER A 42 4.50 2.08 10.20
CA SER A 42 4.87 1.01 11.13
C SER A 42 6.39 0.86 11.29
N CYS A 43 7.18 1.63 10.53
CA CYS A 43 8.63 1.72 10.66
C CYS A 43 9.01 2.71 11.79
N PRO A 44 9.57 2.24 12.91
CA PRO A 44 9.91 3.13 14.03
C PRO A 44 11.05 4.10 13.69
N GLN A 45 11.90 3.72 12.73
CA GLN A 45 13.05 4.51 12.29
C GLN A 45 12.74 5.41 11.08
N ALA A 46 11.51 5.37 10.56
CA ALA A 46 11.04 6.25 9.50
C ALA A 46 9.61 6.75 9.79
N PRO A 47 9.36 7.41 10.93
CA PRO A 47 8.02 7.81 11.36
C PRO A 47 7.38 8.85 10.44
N ASN A 48 8.21 9.60 9.71
CA ASN A 48 7.76 10.63 8.77
C ASN A 48 7.42 10.06 7.38
N LEU A 49 7.73 8.80 7.10
CA LEU A 49 7.30 8.15 5.86
C LEU A 49 5.90 7.58 6.05
N ASN A 50 4.97 8.07 5.24
CA ASN A 50 3.58 7.65 5.20
C ASN A 50 3.09 7.69 3.75
N ARG A 51 1.84 7.28 3.53
CA ARG A 51 1.16 7.30 2.23
C ARG A 51 1.36 8.59 1.42
N ASP A 52 1.22 9.75 2.04
CA ASP A 52 1.33 11.04 1.35
C ASP A 52 2.77 11.38 0.98
N GLN A 53 3.71 11.15 1.89
CA GLN A 53 5.13 11.40 1.62
C GLN A 53 5.67 10.45 0.55
N ILE A 54 5.28 9.16 0.61
CA ILE A 54 5.62 8.19 -0.43
C ILE A 54 5.03 8.65 -1.76
N TYR A 55 3.76 9.06 -1.80
CA TYR A 55 3.16 9.58 -3.03
C TYR A 55 3.93 10.77 -3.61
N ARG A 56 4.33 11.75 -2.78
CA ARG A 56 5.17 12.89 -3.24
C ARG A 56 6.48 12.42 -3.86
N ILE A 57 7.19 11.52 -3.19
CA ILE A 57 8.49 10.99 -3.65
C ILE A 57 8.34 10.20 -4.96
N ILE A 58 7.29 9.38 -5.08
CA ILE A 58 7.05 8.62 -6.30
C ILE A 58 6.63 9.56 -7.43
N ARG A 59 5.69 10.48 -7.18
CA ARG A 59 5.16 11.43 -8.18
C ARG A 59 6.25 12.33 -8.73
N SER A 60 7.20 12.77 -7.90
CA SER A 60 8.32 13.60 -8.37
C SER A 60 9.24 12.86 -9.35
N LYS A 61 9.19 11.53 -9.37
CA LYS A 61 10.04 10.70 -10.24
C LYS A 61 9.24 10.03 -11.38
N ASP A 62 7.92 9.97 -11.27
CA ASP A 62 6.99 9.55 -12.33
C ASP A 62 6.46 10.77 -13.12
N SER A 63 7.36 11.48 -13.81
CA SER A 63 7.04 12.72 -14.52
C SER A 63 5.97 12.55 -15.61
N HIS A 64 5.91 11.37 -16.23
CA HIS A 64 4.95 11.04 -17.28
C HIS A 64 3.62 10.47 -16.76
N GLY A 65 3.48 10.27 -15.44
CA GLY A 65 2.25 9.74 -14.85
C GLY A 65 1.96 8.30 -15.29
N VAL A 66 3.01 7.48 -15.45
CA VAL A 66 2.91 6.07 -15.82
C VAL A 66 2.14 5.27 -14.79
N MET A 67 2.26 5.62 -13.50
CA MET A 67 1.56 4.92 -12.42
C MET A 67 0.90 5.85 -11.40
N THR A 68 1.35 7.11 -11.30
CA THR A 68 0.79 8.12 -10.41
C THR A 68 -0.31 8.90 -11.11
N LYS A 69 -1.39 9.17 -10.38
CA LYS A 69 -2.41 10.12 -10.83
C LYS A 69 -1.91 11.55 -10.66
N ASN A 70 -2.29 12.43 -11.58
CA ASN A 70 -2.11 13.87 -11.41
C ASN A 70 -3.31 14.42 -10.63
N LEU A 71 -3.10 14.76 -9.37
CA LEU A 71 -4.15 15.23 -8.46
C LEU A 71 -3.96 16.72 -8.23
N LEU A 72 -4.63 17.53 -9.06
CA LEU A 72 -4.49 19.00 -9.04
C LEU A 72 -4.95 19.61 -7.71
N ASP A 73 -5.96 19.02 -7.06
CA ASP A 73 -6.56 19.50 -5.80
C ASP A 73 -6.16 18.66 -4.57
N TRP A 74 -5.02 17.96 -4.60
CA TRP A 74 -4.61 17.14 -3.46
C TRP A 74 -3.89 17.95 -2.37
N HIS A 75 -4.46 17.93 -1.16
CA HIS A 75 -3.92 18.62 0.02
C HIS A 75 -3.35 17.69 1.10
N GLY A 76 -3.41 16.37 0.90
CA GLY A 76 -3.05 15.36 1.90
C GLY A 76 -4.13 14.28 2.03
N SER A 77 -3.85 13.28 2.84
CA SER A 77 -4.83 12.29 3.31
C SER A 77 -5.63 12.87 4.46
N ASP A 78 -6.93 12.59 4.48
CA ASP A 78 -7.79 12.94 5.60
C ASP A 78 -7.48 12.03 6.81
N SER A 79 -7.59 12.59 8.01
CA SER A 79 -7.52 11.81 9.25
C SER A 79 -8.90 11.67 9.84
N TYR A 80 -9.32 10.43 10.07
CA TYR A 80 -10.62 10.10 10.64
C TYR A 80 -10.42 9.35 11.95
N GLU A 81 -11.11 9.80 13.00
CA GLU A 81 -11.11 9.13 14.30
C GLU A 81 -12.54 9.01 14.83
N ALA A 82 -12.85 7.85 15.38
CA ALA A 82 -14.08 7.57 16.10
C ALA A 82 -13.84 7.54 17.60
N THR A 83 -14.87 7.94 18.34
CA THR A 83 -14.94 7.83 19.80
C THR A 83 -16.07 6.88 20.20
N GLY A 84 -16.29 6.70 21.50
CA GLY A 84 -17.44 5.93 22.02
C GLY A 84 -18.81 6.38 21.46
N ARG A 85 -18.91 7.60 20.92
CA ARG A 85 -20.12 8.14 20.28
C ARG A 85 -20.52 7.43 18.98
N ALA A 86 -19.61 6.66 18.38
CA ALA A 86 -19.91 5.87 17.19
C ALA A 86 -20.68 4.56 17.49
N TRP A 87 -20.97 4.28 18.76
CA TRP A 87 -21.81 3.15 19.15
C TRP A 87 -23.27 3.41 18.83
N ASN A 88 -23.87 2.56 17.99
CA ASN A 88 -25.27 2.70 17.55
C ASN A 88 -26.28 1.89 18.38
N GLY A 89 -25.85 1.33 19.52
CA GLY A 89 -26.66 0.45 20.36
C GLY A 89 -26.27 -1.03 20.25
N TYR A 90 -25.68 -1.45 19.11
CA TYR A 90 -25.30 -2.84 18.87
C TYR A 90 -23.87 -3.03 18.35
N ALA A 91 -23.31 -2.03 17.67
CA ALA A 91 -21.95 -2.05 17.13
C ALA A 91 -21.37 -0.63 17.02
N TYR A 92 -20.06 -0.54 16.77
CA TYR A 92 -19.40 0.68 16.33
C TYR A 92 -19.55 0.83 14.83
N GLU A 93 -20.14 1.93 14.37
CA GLU A 93 -20.46 2.13 12.95
C GLU A 93 -19.57 3.21 12.30
N CYS A 94 -19.06 2.92 11.11
CA CYS A 94 -18.35 3.93 10.32
C CYS A 94 -19.34 4.90 9.66
N TYR A 95 -19.25 6.18 9.99
CA TYR A 95 -20.13 7.22 9.43
C TYR A 95 -19.90 7.52 7.93
N LEU A 96 -18.81 7.01 7.34
CA LEU A 96 -18.49 7.22 5.92
C LEU A 96 -19.05 6.11 5.01
N CYS A 97 -19.23 4.90 5.54
CA CYS A 97 -19.68 3.74 4.75
C CYS A 97 -20.63 2.77 5.46
N HIS A 98 -21.07 3.09 6.68
CA HIS A 98 -22.01 2.32 7.49
C HIS A 98 -21.55 0.90 7.83
N ARG A 99 -20.25 0.60 7.72
CA ARG A 99 -19.71 -0.69 8.14
C ARG A 99 -19.63 -0.76 9.67
N SER A 100 -20.12 -1.88 10.21
CA SER A 100 -20.15 -2.14 11.66
C SER A 100 -18.95 -2.95 12.14
N PHE A 101 -18.51 -2.63 13.35
CA PHE A 101 -17.36 -3.24 14.03
C PHE A 101 -17.73 -3.57 15.49
N THR A 102 -17.22 -4.68 16.00
CA THR A 102 -17.46 -5.12 17.38
C THR A 102 -16.68 -4.31 18.42
N THR A 103 -15.65 -3.58 18.00
CA THR A 103 -14.79 -2.78 18.90
C THR A 103 -14.46 -1.42 18.31
N LEU A 104 -14.32 -0.41 19.17
CA LEU A 104 -13.89 0.94 18.78
C LEU A 104 -12.52 0.91 18.09
N LYS A 105 -11.60 0.08 18.60
CA LYS A 105 -10.29 -0.14 17.99
C LYS A 105 -10.40 -0.65 16.55
N GLY A 106 -11.32 -1.59 16.29
CA GLY A 106 -11.58 -2.10 14.94
C GLY A 106 -12.09 -1.01 13.99
N LEU A 107 -13.01 -0.16 14.47
CA LEU A 107 -13.49 1.00 13.71
C LEU A 107 -12.35 2.00 13.44
N ASN A 108 -11.54 2.34 14.44
CA ASN A 108 -10.41 3.25 14.26
C ASN A 108 -9.34 2.68 13.33
N GLN A 109 -9.10 1.36 13.35
CA GLN A 109 -8.23 0.71 12.36
C GLN A 109 -8.81 0.82 10.94
N HIS A 110 -10.12 0.68 10.77
CA HIS A 110 -10.78 0.87 9.49
C HIS A 110 -10.67 2.32 9.00
N LEU A 111 -10.94 3.30 9.86
CA LEU A 111 -10.86 4.73 9.56
C LEU A 111 -9.42 5.19 9.24
N GLY A 112 -8.43 4.65 9.94
CA GLY A 112 -7.01 4.88 9.67
C GLY A 112 -6.48 4.14 8.44
N SER A 113 -7.27 3.24 7.84
CA SER A 113 -6.93 2.58 6.59
C SER A 113 -7.21 3.50 5.39
N PRO A 114 -6.61 3.25 4.21
CA PRO A 114 -6.85 4.10 3.05
C PRO A 114 -8.28 3.96 2.47
N VAL A 115 -9.16 3.14 3.04
CA VAL A 115 -10.49 2.80 2.49
C VAL A 115 -11.37 3.99 2.13
N HIS A 116 -11.20 5.15 2.77
CA HIS A 116 -11.94 6.39 2.46
C HIS A 116 -11.10 7.45 1.75
N GLN A 117 -9.84 7.16 1.47
CA GLN A 117 -8.92 8.08 0.81
C GLN A 117 -9.11 8.06 -0.71
N GLN A 118 -8.74 9.13 -1.40
CA GLN A 118 -8.72 9.12 -2.86
C GLN A 118 -7.67 8.14 -3.42
N SER A 119 -7.83 7.67 -4.66
CA SER A 119 -6.80 6.83 -5.29
C SER A 119 -5.61 7.67 -5.77
N PHE A 120 -4.39 7.22 -5.45
CA PHE A 120 -3.14 7.90 -5.86
C PHE A 120 -2.48 7.26 -7.06
N TYR A 121 -2.72 5.97 -7.25
CA TYR A 121 -2.03 5.16 -8.22
C TYR A 121 -3.01 4.48 -9.16
N HIS A 122 -2.52 4.10 -10.33
CA HIS A 122 -3.24 3.29 -11.30
C HIS A 122 -2.28 2.27 -11.91
N CYS A 123 -2.84 1.20 -12.47
CA CYS A 123 -2.05 0.21 -13.19
C CYS A 123 -1.45 0.85 -14.48
N PRO A 124 -0.14 0.68 -14.74
CA PRO A 124 0.53 1.26 -15.91
C PRO A 124 0.12 0.60 -17.24
N LYS A 125 -0.60 -0.51 -17.20
CA LYS A 125 -1.10 -1.21 -18.40
C LYS A 125 -2.20 -0.38 -19.07
N ARG A 126 -2.01 0.01 -20.33
CA ARG A 126 -2.88 0.98 -21.03
C ARG A 126 -4.34 0.51 -21.18
N ASP A 127 -4.54 -0.77 -21.46
CA ASP A 127 -5.83 -1.45 -21.64
C ASP A 127 -6.43 -1.98 -20.32
N TYR A 128 -5.76 -1.76 -19.19
CA TYR A 128 -6.22 -2.20 -17.87
C TYR A 128 -5.91 -1.13 -16.81
N ARG A 129 -6.89 -0.28 -16.49
CA ARG A 129 -6.72 0.85 -15.56
C ARG A 129 -7.45 0.62 -14.24
N GLN A 130 -6.94 -0.33 -13.45
CA GLN A 130 -7.37 -0.45 -12.06
C GLN A 130 -6.66 0.62 -11.21
N ASP A 131 -7.43 1.24 -10.30
CA ASP A 131 -6.94 2.26 -9.38
C ASP A 131 -6.58 1.68 -8.01
N PHE A 132 -5.59 2.30 -7.38
CA PHE A 132 -5.12 1.91 -6.05
C PHE A 132 -4.98 3.13 -5.15
N LYS A 133 -5.41 2.95 -3.91
CA LYS A 133 -5.33 4.00 -2.89
C LYS A 133 -3.91 4.21 -2.40
N ASN A 134 -3.06 3.20 -2.43
CA ASN A 134 -1.72 3.29 -1.88
C ASN A 134 -0.74 2.45 -2.72
N LEU A 135 0.57 2.68 -2.52
CA LEU A 135 1.61 2.05 -3.33
C LEU A 135 1.66 0.55 -3.05
N ALA A 136 1.49 0.13 -1.79
CA ALA A 136 1.43 -1.29 -1.44
C ALA A 136 0.32 -2.03 -2.21
N GLY A 137 -0.83 -1.38 -2.43
CA GLY A 137 -1.94 -1.93 -3.21
C GLY A 137 -1.57 -2.13 -4.69
N LEU A 138 -0.93 -1.14 -5.31
CA LEU A 138 -0.44 -1.26 -6.70
C LEU A 138 0.63 -2.36 -6.82
N ILE A 139 1.59 -2.41 -5.90
CA ILE A 139 2.68 -3.39 -5.96
C ILE A 139 2.15 -4.81 -5.74
N ASN A 140 1.21 -4.99 -4.81
CA ASN A 140 0.53 -6.28 -4.62
C ASN A 140 -0.22 -6.72 -5.88
N HIS A 141 -0.85 -5.77 -6.57
CA HIS A 141 -1.49 -6.04 -7.86
C HIS A 141 -0.47 -6.52 -8.90
N LEU A 142 0.68 -5.87 -9.01
CA LEU A 142 1.73 -6.24 -9.97
C LEU A 142 2.40 -7.58 -9.60
N GLU A 143 2.66 -7.82 -8.32
CA GLU A 143 3.12 -9.10 -7.79
C GLU A 143 2.15 -10.25 -8.06
N SER A 144 0.85 -9.96 -8.17
CA SER A 144 -0.14 -10.99 -8.50
C SER A 144 -0.09 -11.45 -9.96
N GLU A 145 0.65 -10.73 -10.83
CA GLU A 145 0.76 -10.95 -12.27
C GLU A 145 -0.57 -10.93 -13.04
N LYS A 146 -1.71 -10.66 -12.38
CA LYS A 146 -3.06 -10.76 -12.96
C LYS A 146 -3.29 -9.84 -14.16
N CYS A 147 -2.66 -8.67 -14.18
CA CYS A 147 -2.76 -7.76 -15.33
C CYS A 147 -1.78 -8.12 -16.46
N GLY A 148 -0.77 -8.97 -16.20
CA GLY A 148 0.25 -9.35 -17.18
C GLY A 148 1.28 -8.25 -17.50
N PHE A 149 1.35 -7.17 -16.72
CA PHE A 149 2.28 -6.06 -16.96
C PHE A 149 3.72 -6.37 -16.55
N MET A 150 3.90 -7.03 -15.40
CA MET A 150 5.22 -7.44 -14.87
C MET A 150 5.10 -8.81 -14.22
N ARG A 151 6.21 -9.54 -14.15
CA ARG A 151 6.30 -10.77 -13.36
C ARG A 151 6.66 -10.45 -11.92
N PHE A 152 6.26 -11.31 -10.99
CA PHE A 152 6.50 -11.21 -9.56
C PHE A 152 7.98 -10.94 -9.25
N ASN A 153 8.91 -11.71 -9.84
CA ASN A 153 10.34 -11.55 -9.60
C ASN A 153 10.87 -10.20 -10.10
N ASP A 154 10.37 -9.68 -11.22
CA ASP A 154 10.77 -8.36 -11.72
C ASP A 154 10.35 -7.26 -10.75
N VAL A 155 9.16 -7.39 -10.15
CA VAL A 155 8.68 -6.47 -9.11
C VAL A 155 9.56 -6.54 -7.86
N GLN A 156 9.92 -7.75 -7.39
CA GLN A 156 10.81 -7.92 -6.23
C GLN A 156 12.18 -7.26 -6.48
N ASN A 157 12.80 -7.58 -7.61
CA ASN A 157 14.14 -7.10 -7.95
C ASN A 157 14.17 -5.58 -8.08
N ARG A 158 13.19 -4.99 -8.78
CA ARG A 158 13.09 -3.52 -8.90
C ARG A 158 12.89 -2.84 -7.55
N ALA A 159 12.07 -3.41 -6.67
CA ALA A 159 11.88 -2.87 -5.33
C ALA A 159 13.18 -2.92 -4.51
N GLN A 160 13.94 -4.02 -4.58
CA GLN A 160 15.25 -4.12 -3.94
C GLN A 160 16.25 -3.11 -4.50
N ASP A 161 16.31 -2.94 -5.81
CA ASP A 161 17.20 -1.97 -6.46
C ASP A 161 16.88 -0.53 -6.06
N MET A 162 15.58 -0.19 -6.00
CA MET A 162 15.14 1.13 -5.55
C MET A 162 15.57 1.42 -4.11
N MET A 163 15.48 0.41 -3.23
CA MET A 163 15.84 0.54 -1.81
C MET A 163 17.36 0.57 -1.59
N ARG A 164 18.14 -0.13 -2.42
CA ARG A 164 19.61 -0.18 -2.32
C ARG A 164 20.29 1.03 -2.96
N ASN A 165 19.80 1.49 -4.10
CA ASN A 165 20.53 2.44 -4.96
C ASN A 165 19.87 3.83 -5.06
N GLY A 166 18.71 4.06 -4.45
CA GLY A 166 18.00 5.35 -4.47
C GLY A 166 17.50 5.81 -5.86
N ARG A 167 17.74 5.04 -6.93
CA ARG A 167 17.28 5.34 -8.30
C ARG A 167 15.85 4.88 -8.49
N LEU A 168 14.96 5.83 -8.81
CA LEU A 168 13.62 5.54 -9.30
C LEU A 168 13.74 5.50 -10.82
N LEU A 169 13.16 4.45 -11.42
CA LEU A 169 13.26 4.20 -12.84
C LEU A 169 12.44 5.26 -13.60
N THR A 170 13.14 6.01 -14.45
CA THR A 170 12.63 6.57 -15.70
C THR A 170 12.18 5.47 -16.65
#